data_AF-A0A969LK11-F1
#
_entry.id   AF-A0A969LK11-F1
#
_cell.length_a   1.000
_cell.length_b   1.000
_cell.length_c   1.000
_cell.angle_alpha   90.00
_cell.angle_beta   90.00
_cell.angle_gamma   90.00
#
_symmetry.space_group_name_H-M   'P 1'
#
loop_
_entity.id
_entity.type
_entity.pdbx_description
1 polymer ?
#
loop_
_entity_poly.entity_id
_entity_poly.type
_entity_poly.pdbx_seq_one_letter_code
_entity_poly.pdbx_strand_id
1 'polypeptide(L)'
;MSHQINHQEILLFTGTSFTNRQFCPADEENKNYSRLSSIEELESACWAGMLCELLPELVGNPAERSGNFIWNILSGKRFLYISTGPSPVAANEETSIDPYLFLPGNYHN
;
A
#
# COMPACT_ATOMS: atom_id res chain seq x y z
N MET A 1 12.44 25.62 12.04
CA MET A 1 12.23 24.70 10.89
C MET A 1 10.93 23.96 11.17
N SER A 2 9.82 24.31 10.52
CA SER A 2 8.57 23.56 10.66
C SER A 2 8.80 22.15 10.12
N HIS A 3 8.53 21.12 10.92
CA HIS A 3 8.55 19.74 10.45
C HIS A 3 7.43 19.59 9.43
N GLN A 4 7.77 19.48 8.15
CA GLN A 4 6.78 19.27 7.11
C GLN A 4 6.25 17.85 7.27
N ILE A 5 5.00 17.73 7.70
CA ILE A 5 4.30 16.45 7.78
C ILE A 5 3.95 16.06 6.34
N ASN A 6 4.61 15.01 5.84
CA ASN A 6 4.36 14.49 4.50
C ASN A 6 3.50 13.24 4.59
N HIS A 7 2.26 13.35 4.11
CA HIS A 7 1.43 12.20 3.78
C HIS A 7 1.79 11.73 2.38
N GLN A 8 1.93 10.42 2.22
CA GLN A 8 2.28 9.81 0.94
C GLN A 8 1.27 8.72 0.61
N GLU A 9 0.77 8.79 -0.61
CA GLU A 9 -0.15 7.82 -1.19
C GLU A 9 0.56 7.07 -2.32
N ILE A 10 0.40 5.75 -2.37
CA ILE A 10 1.06 4.88 -3.33
C ILE A 10 0.01 3.99 -3.98
N LEU A 11 0.01 3.94 -5.31
CA LEU A 11 -0.78 3.00 -6.10
C LEU A 11 0.12 1.95 -6.73
N LEU A 12 -0.06 0.69 -6.33
CA LEU A 12 0.67 -0.46 -6.85
C LEU A 12 -0.19 -1.29 -7.77
N PHE A 13 0.04 -1.19 -9.07
CA PHE A 13 -0.71 -1.93 -10.06
C PHE A 13 -0.32 -3.42 -10.07
N THR A 14 -1.34 -4.27 -9.93
CA THR A 14 -1.22 -5.72 -10.00
C THR A 14 -1.34 -6.24 -11.43
N GLY A 15 -0.81 -7.45 -11.68
CA GLY A 15 -0.73 -8.01 -13.04
C GLY A 15 0.40 -7.37 -13.87
N THR A 16 1.35 -6.72 -13.21
CA THR A 16 2.59 -6.21 -13.80
C THR A 16 3.74 -7.16 -13.46
N SER A 17 4.89 -7.02 -14.14
CA SER A 17 6.08 -7.80 -13.81
C SER A 17 6.56 -7.57 -12.36
N PHE A 18 6.24 -6.42 -11.77
CA PHE A 18 6.54 -6.09 -10.38
C PHE A 18 5.87 -7.05 -9.40
N THR A 19 4.60 -7.39 -9.63
CA THR A 19 3.83 -8.29 -8.74
C THR A 19 4.18 -9.76 -8.87
N ASN A 20 5.05 -10.12 -9.83
CA ASN A 20 5.56 -11.47 -9.99
C ASN A 20 6.83 -11.74 -9.15
N ARG A 21 7.32 -10.75 -8.38
CA ARG A 21 8.37 -11.00 -7.40
C ARG A 21 7.86 -12.00 -6.37
N GLN A 22 8.62 -13.07 -6.13
CA GLN A 22 8.27 -14.05 -5.10
C GLN A 22 8.47 -13.40 -3.73
N PHE A 23 7.42 -13.42 -2.92
CA PHE A 23 7.45 -13.04 -1.53
C PHE A 23 7.73 -14.29 -0.71
N CYS A 24 8.84 -14.33 0.02
CA CYS A 24 9.06 -15.39 1.01
C CYS A 24 8.25 -15.02 2.26
N PRO A 25 7.16 -15.73 2.60
CA PRO A 25 6.49 -15.51 3.87
C PRO A 25 7.46 -15.83 5.02
N ALA A 26 7.45 -15.00 6.07
CA ALA A 26 8.32 -15.18 7.22
C ALA A 26 7.98 -16.43 8.05
N ASP A 27 6.76 -16.96 7.92
CA ASP A 27 6.25 -18.11 8.67
C ASP A 27 5.90 -19.27 7.73
N GLU A 28 6.81 -20.24 7.59
CA GLU A 28 6.61 -21.48 6.84
C GLU A 28 5.81 -22.55 7.61
N GLU A 29 5.40 -22.28 8.85
CA GLU A 29 4.63 -23.23 9.64
C GLU A 29 3.12 -22.88 9.60
N ASN A 30 2.32 -23.78 9.01
CA ASN A 30 0.87 -23.90 9.21
C ASN A 30 -0.10 -22.93 8.49
N LYS A 31 0.01 -22.75 7.17
CA LYS A 31 -1.17 -22.26 6.41
C LYS A 31 -1.46 -23.12 5.18
N ASN A 32 -2.68 -23.65 5.16
CA ASN A 32 -3.36 -24.10 3.95
C ASN A 32 -3.39 -22.92 2.98
N TYR A 33 -2.35 -22.78 2.14
CA TYR A 33 -2.34 -21.85 1.02
C TYR A 33 -3.34 -22.37 -0.03
N SER A 34 -4.64 -22.19 0.22
CA SER A 34 -5.56 -22.01 -0.89
C SER A 34 -5.03 -20.79 -1.63
N ARG A 35 -4.33 -21.02 -2.76
CA ARG A 35 -3.63 -20.03 -3.60
C ARG A 35 -4.21 -18.63 -3.43
N LEU A 36 -3.58 -17.84 -2.57
CA LEU A 36 -3.93 -16.43 -2.46
C LEU A 36 -3.70 -15.80 -3.83
N SER A 37 -4.58 -14.89 -4.21
CA SER A 37 -4.38 -14.09 -5.40
C SER A 37 -3.14 -13.21 -5.21
N SER A 38 -2.46 -12.86 -6.31
CA SER A 38 -1.22 -12.05 -6.23
C SER A 38 -1.40 -10.70 -5.52
N ILE A 39 -2.64 -10.19 -5.45
CA ILE A 39 -2.95 -8.96 -4.70
C ILE A 39 -3.00 -9.20 -3.18
N GLU A 40 -3.52 -10.34 -2.72
CA GLU A 40 -3.58 -10.71 -1.30
C GLU A 40 -2.18 -11.00 -0.74
N GLU A 41 -1.32 -11.64 -1.55
CA GLU A 41 0.09 -11.87 -1.18
C GLU A 41 0.85 -10.52 -1.04
N LEU A 42 0.65 -9.62 -2.00
CA LEU A 42 1.27 -8.30 -1.99
C LEU A 42 0.75 -7.42 -0.84
N GLU A 43 -0.54 -7.48 -0.54
CA GLU A 43 -1.14 -6.78 0.60
C GLU A 43 -0.54 -7.29 1.92
N SER A 44 -0.47 -8.62 2.08
CA SER A 44 0.13 -9.26 3.25
C SER A 44 1.61 -8.86 3.43
N ALA A 45 2.37 -8.84 2.34
CA ALA A 45 3.75 -8.38 2.33
C ALA A 45 3.90 -6.93 2.78
N CYS A 46 3.03 -6.04 2.31
CA CYS A 46 3.05 -4.63 2.70
C CYS A 46 2.75 -4.46 4.20
N TRP A 47 1.76 -5.19 4.74
CA TRP A 47 1.48 -5.20 6.19
C TRP A 47 2.62 -5.78 7.02
N ALA A 48 3.37 -6.75 6.49
CA ALA A 48 4.57 -7.28 7.14
C ALA A 48 5.77 -6.31 7.11
N GLY A 49 5.60 -5.09 6.60
CA GLY A 49 6.66 -4.08 6.53
C GLY A 49 7.59 -4.21 5.33
N MET A 50 7.31 -5.14 4.39
CA MET A 50 8.15 -5.35 3.20
C MET A 50 8.00 -4.24 2.15
N LEU A 51 7.18 -3.22 2.38
CA LEU A 51 7.04 -2.08 1.45
C LEU A 51 8.39 -1.41 1.15
N CYS A 52 9.27 -1.34 2.15
CA CYS A 52 10.62 -0.76 2.02
C CYS A 52 11.53 -1.58 1.10
N GLU A 53 11.44 -2.91 1.21
CA GLU A 53 12.20 -3.86 0.39
C GLU A 53 11.64 -3.91 -1.04
N LEU A 54 10.33 -3.73 -1.16
CA LEU A 54 9.62 -3.74 -2.43
C LEU A 54 9.92 -2.52 -3.28
N LEU A 55 9.94 -1.35 -2.65
CA LEU A 55 10.01 -0.05 -3.32
C LEU A 55 10.99 0.88 -2.60
N PRO A 56 12.27 0.50 -2.49
CA PRO A 56 13.27 1.30 -1.78
C PRO A 56 13.34 2.74 -2.31
N GLU A 57 13.03 2.95 -3.58
CA GLU A 57 12.99 4.25 -4.24
C GLU A 57 11.86 5.17 -3.73
N LEU A 58 10.73 4.59 -3.33
CA LEU A 58 9.58 5.37 -2.85
C LEU A 58 9.69 5.72 -1.38
N VAL A 59 10.38 4.87 -0.62
CA VAL A 59 10.39 4.98 0.84
C VAL A 59 11.70 5.56 1.37
N GLY A 60 12.72 5.76 0.53
CA GLY A 60 13.97 6.43 0.90
C GLY A 60 14.75 5.73 2.00
N ASN A 61 15.72 6.42 2.60
CA ASN A 61 16.58 5.85 3.64
C ASN A 61 15.76 5.46 4.89
N PRO A 62 15.71 4.18 5.29
CA PRO A 62 14.98 3.74 6.49
C PRO A 62 15.45 4.45 7.77
N ALA A 63 16.72 4.88 7.82
CA ALA A 63 17.29 5.59 8.97
C ALA A 63 16.74 7.01 9.14
N GLU A 64 16.18 7.60 8.09
CA GLU A 64 15.60 8.95 8.11
C GLU A 64 14.08 8.94 8.39
N ARG A 65 13.47 7.75 8.50
CA ARG A 65 12.02 7.56 8.69
C ARG A 65 11.59 7.60 10.16
N SER A 66 12.01 8.63 10.89
CA SER A 66 11.39 8.88 12.19
C SER A 66 9.96 9.40 11.98
N GLY A 67 8.97 8.51 12.11
CA GLY A 67 7.57 8.90 12.26
C GLY A 67 6.65 8.73 11.05
N ASN A 68 7.00 7.96 10.00
CA ASN A 68 6.03 7.58 8.96
C ASN A 68 5.58 6.12 9.11
N PHE A 69 4.27 5.92 9.26
CA PHE A 69 3.62 4.62 9.44
C PHE A 69 2.66 4.33 8.29
N ILE A 70 2.43 3.05 7.99
CA ILE A 70 1.33 2.62 7.13
C ILE A 70 0.03 2.75 7.93
N TRP A 71 -0.89 3.57 7.45
CA TRP A 71 -2.19 3.77 8.09
C TRP A 71 -3.29 2.97 7.41
N ASN A 72 -3.17 2.77 6.10
CA ASN A 72 -4.20 2.11 5.33
C ASN A 72 -3.61 1.39 4.13
N ILE A 73 -4.15 0.21 3.85
CA ILE A 73 -3.95 -0.51 2.60
C ILE A 73 -5.33 -0.93 2.11
N LEU A 74 -5.68 -0.51 0.89
CA LEU A 74 -6.95 -0.84 0.25
C LEU A 74 -6.69 -1.66 -1.01
N SER A 75 -7.33 -2.82 -1.09
CA SER A 75 -7.33 -3.67 -2.28
C SER A 75 -8.36 -3.20 -3.31
N GLY A 76 -7.85 -2.68 -4.42
CA GLY A 76 -8.62 -2.37 -5.62
C GLY A 76 -8.67 -3.56 -6.59
N LYS A 77 -9.40 -3.41 -7.71
CA LYS A 77 -9.56 -4.49 -8.70
C LYS A 77 -8.24 -4.91 -9.37
N ARG A 78 -7.32 -3.96 -9.55
CA ARG A 78 -6.01 -4.15 -10.22
C ARG A 78 -4.90 -3.33 -9.57
N PHE A 79 -5.09 -2.91 -8.34
CA PHE A 79 -4.09 -2.13 -7.62
C PHE A 79 -4.24 -2.30 -6.12
N LEU A 80 -3.15 -2.11 -5.39
CA LEU A 80 -3.18 -1.78 -3.96
C LEU A 80 -2.97 -0.28 -3.80
N TYR A 81 -3.82 0.34 -2.99
CA TYR A 81 -3.65 1.70 -2.55
C TYR A 81 -3.09 1.70 -1.13
N ILE A 82 -1.99 2.42 -0.90
CA ILE A 82 -1.29 2.45 0.39
C ILE A 82 -1.18 3.91 0.82
N SER A 83 -1.60 4.20 2.06
CA SER A 83 -1.44 5.51 2.69
C SER A 83 -0.44 5.44 3.84
N THR A 84 0.52 6.36 3.82
CA THR A 84 1.56 6.47 4.85
C THR A 84 1.72 7.90 5.36
N GLY A 85 2.17 8.04 6.60
CA GLY A 85 2.44 9.35 7.22
C GLY A 85 2.56 9.26 8.75
N PRO A 86 2.67 10.39 9.45
CA PRO A 86 2.77 10.42 10.92
C PRO A 86 1.43 10.28 11.65
N SER A 87 0.33 10.52 10.95
CA SER A 87 -1.03 10.38 11.47
C SER A 87 -1.96 9.87 10.37
N PRO A 88 -3.08 9.21 10.71
CA PRO A 88 -4.07 8.85 9.72
C PRO A 88 -4.71 10.12 9.14
N VAL A 89 -4.90 10.16 7.82
CA VAL A 89 -5.59 11.25 7.11
C VAL A 89 -6.61 10.63 6.17
N ALA A 90 -7.80 11.20 6.16
CA ALA A 90 -8.86 10.80 5.23
C ALA A 90 -8.50 11.26 3.82
N ALA A 91 -8.62 10.35 2.85
CA ALA A 91 -8.52 10.68 1.44
C ALA A 91 -9.66 11.64 1.05
N ASN A 92 -9.34 12.65 0.23
CA ASN A 92 -10.31 13.61 -0.30
C ASN A 92 -10.01 13.89 -1.78
N GLU A 93 -11.02 14.36 -2.52
CA GLU A 93 -10.94 14.58 -3.96
C GLU A 93 -9.90 15.64 -4.39
N GLU A 94 -9.52 16.56 -3.49
CA GLU A 94 -8.60 17.65 -3.82
C GLU A 94 -7.13 17.24 -3.76
N THR A 95 -6.78 16.29 -2.87
CA THR A 95 -5.39 15.94 -2.58
C THR A 95 -5.04 14.47 -2.75
N SER A 96 -6.04 13.59 -2.86
CA SER A 96 -5.80 12.15 -2.95
C SER A 96 -5.68 11.66 -4.39
N ILE A 97 -4.92 10.59 -4.56
CA ILE A 97 -4.81 9.83 -5.81
C ILE A 97 -5.72 8.59 -5.83
N ASP A 98 -6.54 8.35 -4.80
CA ASP A 98 -7.46 7.21 -4.78
C ASP A 98 -8.42 7.26 -6.00
N PRO A 99 -8.31 6.32 -6.96
CA PRO A 99 -9.12 6.34 -8.18
C PRO A 99 -10.62 6.26 -7.89
N TYR A 100 -11.03 5.66 -6.77
CA TYR A 100 -12.43 5.47 -6.42
C TYR A 100 -13.13 6.72 -5.91
N LEU A 101 -12.38 7.75 -5.47
CA LEU A 101 -12.95 9.07 -5.17
C LEU A 101 -13.46 9.78 -6.44
N PHE A 102 -12.88 9.46 -7.60
CA PHE A 102 -13.20 10.09 -8.87
C PHE A 102 -14.11 9.26 -9.75
N LEU A 103 -14.45 8.03 -9.33
CA LEU A 103 -15.43 7.25 -10.05
C LEU A 103 -16.80 7.88 -9.82
N PRO A 104 -17.54 8.23 -10.88
CA PRO A 104 -18.92 8.67 -10.73
C PRO A 104 -19.68 7.55 -10.02
N GLY A 105 -20.13 7.83 -8.80
CA GLY A 105 -20.92 6.88 -8.04
C GLY A 105 -22.09 6.42 -8.90
N ASN A 106 -22.25 5.11 -9.04
CA ASN A 106 -23.54 4.56 -9.41
C ASN A 106 -24.52 5.03 -8.32
N TYR A 107 -25.26 6.11 -8.61
CA TYR A 107 -26.40 6.57 -7.84
C TYR A 107 -27.45 5.43 -7.81
N HIS A 108 -27.29 4.46 -6.91
CA HIS A 108 -28.38 3.59 -6.51
C HIS A 108 -29.04 4.25 -5.31
N ASN A 109 -30.19 4.86 -5.60
CA ASN A 109 -31.22 5.20 -4.62
C ASN A 109 -31.67 3.95 -3.85
#